data_AF-A0A914E3D5-F1
#
_entry.id   AF-A0A914E3D5-F1
#
_cell.length_a   1.000
_cell.length_b   1.000
_cell.length_c   1.000
_cell.angle_alpha   90.00
_cell.angle_beta   90.00
_cell.angle_gamma   90.00
#
_symmetry.space_group_name_H-M   'P 1'
#
loop_
_entity.id
_entity.type
_entity.pdbx_description
1 polymer ?
#
loop_
_entity_poly.entity_id
_entity_poly.type
_entity_poly.pdbx_seq_one_letter_code
_entity_poly.pdbx_strand_id
1 'polypeptide(L)'
;MGLSIAAILTPSWQVVNLTEYNSTHEHGLWLDCTRHIQDGNVSHCVYKFDYDKYSGTSNLEDDNSPVREVNRHKFYGWHIATLILLALALLTAFMSIFIGTFGCCCGSMALVFSAITLLTTFLSSVAVGLFFFYSQRADNRFIQGIDRTYEQHVGVAFFLGMGACFFHFLSFLVAMLPTYFTFKKKGHVGQLQYATKHRTNLEYR
;
A
#
# COMPACT_ATOMS: atom_id res chain seq x y z
N MET A 1 -6.76 7.47 1.94
CA MET A 1 -7.12 6.55 3.04
C MET A 1 -8.16 5.52 2.60
N GLY A 2 -9.35 5.91 2.13
CA GLY A 2 -10.39 4.96 1.67
C GLY A 2 -9.90 3.97 0.61
N LEU A 3 -9.21 4.46 -0.44
CA LEU A 3 -8.61 3.58 -1.45
C LEU A 3 -7.55 2.62 -0.88
N SER A 4 -6.73 3.05 0.10
CA SER A 4 -5.77 2.17 0.76
C SER A 4 -6.47 1.06 1.54
N ILE A 5 -7.55 1.38 2.27
CA ILE A 5 -8.35 0.38 2.99
C ILE A 5 -8.99 -0.59 1.99
N ALA A 6 -9.61 -0.07 0.93
CA ALA A 6 -10.23 -0.91 -0.10
C ALA A 6 -9.21 -1.83 -0.78
N ALA A 7 -8.03 -1.31 -1.14
CA ALA A 7 -6.94 -2.12 -1.70
C ALA A 7 -6.54 -3.26 -0.74
N ILE A 8 -6.33 -2.93 0.53
CA ILE A 8 -5.89 -3.89 1.54
C ILE A 8 -6.94 -4.98 1.81
N LEU A 9 -8.23 -4.61 1.89
CA LEU A 9 -9.31 -5.56 2.19
C LEU A 9 -9.73 -6.42 0.98
N THR A 10 -9.45 -5.96 -0.24
CA THR A 10 -9.89 -6.65 -1.46
C THR A 10 -8.92 -7.81 -1.80
N PRO A 11 -9.43 -9.04 -2.00
CA PRO A 11 -8.60 -10.22 -2.25
C PRO A 11 -8.06 -10.31 -3.70
N SER A 12 -8.02 -9.21 -4.46
CA SER A 12 -7.72 -9.19 -5.90
C SER A 12 -6.43 -8.40 -6.18
N TRP A 13 -5.34 -8.73 -5.50
CA TRP A 13 -4.03 -8.14 -5.79
C TRP A 13 -3.34 -8.84 -6.97
N GLN A 14 -3.50 -10.16 -7.05
CA GLN A 14 -3.23 -10.96 -8.24
C GLN A 14 -4.44 -11.83 -8.56
N VAL A 15 -4.65 -12.13 -9.83
CA VAL A 15 -5.76 -12.96 -10.30
C VAL A 15 -5.23 -13.96 -11.31
N VAL A 16 -5.72 -15.20 -11.20
CA VAL A 16 -5.43 -16.27 -12.16
C VAL A 16 -6.73 -17.00 -12.51
N ASN A 17 -6.88 -17.31 -13.80
CA ASN A 17 -8.03 -18.06 -14.29
C ASN A 17 -7.60 -19.50 -14.62
N LEU A 18 -8.11 -20.45 -13.85
CA LEU A 18 -7.81 -21.86 -13.98
C LEU A 18 -8.89 -22.53 -14.82
N THR A 19 -8.64 -22.63 -16.13
CA THR A 19 -9.62 -23.20 -17.08
C THR A 19 -9.87 -24.69 -16.85
N GLU A 20 -8.89 -25.44 -16.35
CA GLU A 20 -9.04 -26.86 -15.97
C GLU A 20 -10.08 -27.09 -14.86
N TYR A 21 -10.19 -26.13 -13.93
CA TYR A 21 -11.07 -26.24 -12.75
C TYR A 21 -12.31 -25.36 -12.87
N ASN A 22 -12.50 -24.69 -14.01
CA ASN A 22 -13.56 -23.73 -14.26
C ASN A 22 -13.69 -22.72 -13.10
N SER A 23 -12.56 -22.23 -12.58
CA SER A 23 -12.48 -21.36 -11.41
C SER A 23 -11.50 -20.21 -11.61
N THR A 24 -11.81 -19.08 -10.99
CA THR A 24 -10.92 -17.91 -10.90
C THR A 24 -10.43 -17.79 -9.47
N HIS A 25 -9.11 -17.71 -9.30
CA HIS A 25 -8.48 -17.51 -8.00
C HIS A 25 -8.01 -16.06 -7.91
N GLU A 26 -8.49 -15.36 -6.89
CA GLU A 26 -8.08 -14.02 -6.53
C GLU A 26 -7.18 -14.11 -5.29
N HIS A 27 -5.95 -13.66 -5.44
CA HIS A 27 -4.97 -13.61 -4.36
C HIS A 27 -4.90 -12.21 -3.78
N GLY A 28 -5.22 -12.09 -2.49
CA GLY A 28 -5.05 -10.86 -1.74
C GLY A 28 -3.70 -10.83 -1.03
N LEU A 29 -3.51 -9.80 -0.22
CA LEU A 29 -2.32 -9.73 0.62
C LEU A 29 -2.37 -10.73 1.77
N TRP A 30 -3.54 -11.01 2.33
CA TRP A 30 -3.75 -11.95 3.44
C TRP A 30 -4.97 -12.87 3.29
N LEU A 31 -5.86 -12.58 2.34
CA LEU A 31 -7.10 -13.30 2.08
C LEU A 31 -7.08 -13.69 0.61
N ASP A 32 -7.25 -14.97 0.33
CA ASP A 32 -7.39 -15.49 -1.03
C ASP A 32 -8.80 -16.04 -1.21
N CYS A 33 -9.39 -15.81 -2.38
CA CYS A 33 -10.75 -16.21 -2.69
C CYS A 33 -10.82 -16.94 -4.03
N THR A 34 -11.60 -18.02 -4.06
CA THR A 34 -11.89 -18.78 -5.27
C THR A 34 -13.35 -18.56 -5.67
N ARG A 35 -13.57 -18.31 -6.96
CA ARG A 35 -14.89 -18.20 -7.58
C ARG A 35 -15.04 -19.25 -8.68
N HIS A 36 -16.13 -20.03 -8.65
CA HIS A 36 -16.45 -20.91 -9.78
C HIS A 36 -17.15 -20.12 -10.89
N ILE A 37 -16.71 -20.31 -12.13
CA ILE A 37 -17.19 -19.56 -13.30
C ILE A 37 -18.64 -19.93 -13.63
N GLN A 38 -19.07 -21.16 -13.31
CA GLN A 38 -20.38 -21.69 -13.69
C GLN A 38 -21.54 -21.10 -12.89
N ASP A 39 -21.33 -20.76 -11.62
CA ASP A 39 -22.40 -20.31 -10.71
C ASP A 39 -22.26 -18.84 -10.27
N GLY A 40 -21.16 -18.16 -10.62
CA GLY A 40 -20.89 -16.77 -10.20
C GLY A 40 -20.75 -16.55 -8.68
N ASN A 41 -21.02 -17.58 -7.88
CA ASN A 41 -20.94 -17.56 -6.43
C ASN A 41 -19.47 -17.66 -5.96
N VAL A 42 -19.11 -16.84 -4.98
CA VAL A 42 -17.85 -16.97 -4.23
C VAL A 42 -17.93 -18.28 -3.47
N SER A 43 -17.19 -19.29 -3.93
CA SER A 43 -17.31 -20.63 -3.38
C SER A 43 -16.43 -20.83 -2.14
N HIS A 44 -15.33 -20.08 -1.99
CA HIS A 44 -14.48 -20.23 -0.82
C HIS A 44 -13.49 -19.06 -0.66
N CYS A 45 -13.33 -18.52 0.56
CA CYS A 45 -12.27 -17.56 0.89
C CYS A 45 -11.48 -18.08 2.11
N VAL A 46 -10.16 -18.05 2.02
CA VAL A 46 -9.24 -18.59 3.04
C VAL A 46 -8.18 -17.56 3.39
N TYR A 47 -7.92 -17.41 4.67
CA TYR A 47 -6.80 -16.61 5.14
C TYR A 47 -5.48 -17.33 4.92
N LYS A 48 -4.48 -16.61 4.40
CA LYS A 48 -3.13 -17.16 4.18
C LYS A 48 -2.46 -17.64 5.49
N PHE A 49 -2.91 -17.13 6.64
CA PHE A 49 -2.39 -17.53 7.97
C PHE A 49 -2.95 -18.87 8.47
N ASP A 50 -4.11 -19.32 7.98
CA ASP A 50 -4.77 -20.55 8.46
C ASP A 50 -4.46 -21.77 7.55
N TYR A 51 -3.52 -21.58 6.61
CA TYR A 51 -3.31 -22.54 5.53
C TYR A 51 -2.81 -23.91 6.02
N ASP A 52 -1.95 -23.91 7.04
CA ASP A 52 -1.41 -25.14 7.61
C ASP A 52 -2.51 -26.04 8.20
N LYS A 53 -3.57 -25.45 8.75
CA LYS A 53 -4.70 -26.17 9.38
C LYS A 53 -5.58 -26.89 8.36
N TYR A 54 -5.81 -26.28 7.19
CA TYR A 54 -6.57 -26.89 6.10
C TYR A 54 -5.73 -27.87 5.26
N SER A 55 -4.40 -27.80 5.35
CA SER A 55 -3.48 -28.73 4.68
C SER A 55 -3.25 -30.03 5.45
N GLY A 56 -3.58 -30.07 6.75
CA GLY A 56 -3.27 -31.19 7.65
C GLY A 56 -4.14 -32.44 7.52
N THR A 57 -5.20 -32.42 6.69
CA THR A 57 -6.09 -33.57 6.45
C THR A 57 -5.84 -34.31 5.13
N SER A 58 -4.95 -33.81 4.27
CA SER A 58 -4.50 -34.55 3.08
C SER A 58 -3.23 -35.34 3.42
N ASN A 59 -3.35 -36.67 3.42
CA ASN A 59 -2.29 -37.61 3.76
C ASN A 59 -0.95 -37.30 3.05
N LEU A 60 0.15 -37.55 3.77
CA LEU A 60 1.56 -37.31 3.47
C LEU A 60 2.12 -38.09 2.25
N GLU A 61 1.30 -38.54 1.31
CA GLU A 61 1.74 -39.43 0.20
C GLU A 61 1.82 -38.77 -1.18
N ASP A 62 1.36 -37.52 -1.35
CA ASP A 62 1.35 -36.86 -2.67
C ASP A 62 1.92 -35.42 -2.61
N ASP A 63 3.22 -35.32 -2.28
CA ASP A 63 3.95 -34.04 -2.22
C ASP A 63 4.24 -33.42 -3.60
N ASN A 64 3.99 -34.20 -4.68
CA ASN A 64 4.18 -33.80 -6.08
C ASN A 64 2.85 -33.56 -6.84
N SER A 65 1.71 -33.50 -6.15
CA SER A 65 0.43 -33.25 -6.81
C SER A 65 0.39 -31.83 -7.36
N PRO A 66 0.26 -31.62 -8.69
CA PRO A 66 0.12 -30.28 -9.27
C PRO A 66 -1.09 -29.52 -8.68
N VAL A 67 -2.12 -30.26 -8.28
CA VAL A 67 -3.32 -29.74 -7.60
C VAL A 67 -3.00 -29.05 -6.26
N ARG A 68 -1.96 -29.51 -5.54
CA ARG A 68 -1.53 -28.94 -4.26
C ARG A 68 -0.57 -27.76 -4.46
N GLU A 69 0.15 -27.69 -5.57
CA GLU A 69 0.99 -26.53 -5.91
C GLU A 69 0.13 -25.32 -6.34
N VAL A 70 -0.91 -25.53 -7.14
CA VAL A 70 -1.88 -24.47 -7.49
C VAL A 70 -2.59 -23.92 -6.24
N ASN A 71 -2.81 -24.77 -5.24
CA ASN A 71 -3.38 -24.40 -3.96
C ASN A 71 -2.33 -24.05 -2.89
N ARG A 72 -1.04 -23.87 -3.21
CA ARG A 72 -0.07 -23.41 -2.21
C ARG A 72 -0.21 -21.91 -1.97
N HIS A 73 -1.11 -21.52 -1.07
CA HIS A 73 -1.28 -20.13 -0.63
C HIS A 73 -0.20 -19.74 0.40
N LYS A 74 1.08 -19.89 0.03
CA LYS A 74 2.20 -19.54 0.91
C LYS A 74 2.15 -18.06 1.25
N PHE A 75 2.19 -17.75 2.54
CA PHE A 75 2.31 -16.38 3.01
C PHE A 75 3.78 -15.93 2.94
N TYR A 76 4.21 -15.54 1.75
CA TYR A 76 5.58 -15.11 1.54
C TYR A 76 5.94 -13.84 2.31
N GLY A 77 7.22 -13.70 2.68
CA GLY A 77 7.73 -12.52 3.38
C GLY A 77 7.47 -11.20 2.65
N TRP A 78 7.38 -11.21 1.32
CA TRP A 78 7.07 -10.01 0.53
C TRP A 78 5.61 -9.56 0.67
N HIS A 79 4.66 -10.48 0.89
CA HIS A 79 3.28 -10.12 1.25
C HIS A 79 3.23 -9.47 2.63
N ILE A 80 3.93 -10.04 3.61
CA ILE A 80 4.08 -9.49 4.97
C ILE A 80 4.68 -8.08 4.91
N ALA A 81 5.79 -7.93 4.19
CA ALA A 81 6.46 -6.64 4.05
C ALA A 81 5.54 -5.59 3.40
N THR A 82 4.83 -5.96 2.32
CA THR A 82 3.84 -5.08 1.67
C THR A 82 2.76 -4.65 2.67
N LEU A 83 2.24 -5.59 3.45
CA LEU A 83 1.20 -5.31 4.46
C LEU A 83 1.66 -4.39 5.56
N ILE A 84 2.85 -4.63 6.11
CA ILE A 84 3.42 -3.77 7.16
C ILE A 84 3.63 -2.36 6.61
N LEU A 85 4.18 -2.22 5.41
CA LEU A 85 4.40 -0.91 4.79
C LEU A 85 3.09 -0.18 4.51
N LEU A 86 2.06 -0.86 4.01
CA LEU A 86 0.73 -0.28 3.81
C LEU A 86 0.04 0.08 5.13
N ALA A 87 0.20 -0.72 6.18
CA ALA A 87 -0.31 -0.41 7.50
C ALA A 87 0.38 0.84 8.10
N LEU A 88 1.70 0.95 8.00
CA LEU A 88 2.45 2.14 8.41
C LEU A 88 2.06 3.37 7.57
N ALA A 89 1.84 3.21 6.26
CA ALA A 89 1.33 4.27 5.41
C ALA A 89 -0.07 4.72 5.85
N LEU A 90 -0.97 3.78 6.20
CA LEU A 90 -2.30 4.11 6.74
C LEU A 90 -2.22 4.83 8.09
N LEU A 91 -1.36 4.40 9.00
CA LEU A 91 -1.17 5.04 10.31
C LEU A 91 -0.65 6.47 10.16
N THR A 92 0.35 6.68 9.30
CA THR A 92 0.87 8.03 9.01
C THR A 92 -0.16 8.90 8.31
N ALA A 93 -0.95 8.35 7.38
CA ALA A 93 -2.06 9.07 6.76
C ALA A 93 -3.12 9.49 7.78
N PHE A 94 -3.48 8.59 8.71
CA PHE A 94 -4.40 8.89 9.80
C PHE A 94 -3.86 10.03 10.67
N MET A 95 -2.61 9.95 11.12
CA MET A 95 -1.96 11.02 11.88
C MET A 95 -1.94 12.36 11.13
N SER A 96 -1.71 12.34 9.81
CA SER A 96 -1.75 13.55 8.99
C SER A 96 -3.12 14.23 9.01
N ILE A 97 -4.22 13.46 9.09
CA ILE A 97 -5.58 14.00 9.18
C ILE A 97 -5.76 14.75 10.51
N PHE A 98 -5.33 14.18 11.64
CA PHE A 98 -5.41 14.89 12.93
C PHE A 98 -4.59 16.17 12.92
N ILE A 99 -3.36 16.12 12.38
CA ILE A 99 -2.51 17.31 12.35
C ILE A 99 -3.09 18.36 11.39
N GLY A 100 -3.69 17.95 10.28
CA GLY A 100 -4.34 18.86 9.34
C GLY A 100 -5.58 19.54 9.92
N THR A 101 -6.43 18.81 10.65
CA THR A 101 -7.66 19.34 11.23
C THR A 101 -7.42 20.19 12.47
N PHE A 102 -6.52 19.75 13.36
CA PHE A 102 -6.24 20.42 14.64
C PHE A 102 -5.05 21.41 14.56
N GLY A 103 -4.28 21.42 13.47
CA GLY A 103 -3.02 22.16 13.35
C GLY A 103 -3.09 23.57 12.77
N CYS A 104 -4.28 24.16 12.60
CA CYS A 104 -4.47 25.47 11.95
C CYS A 104 -3.75 26.66 12.63
N CYS A 105 -3.18 26.49 13.83
CA CYS A 105 -2.71 27.60 14.64
C CYS A 105 -1.19 27.86 14.62
N CYS A 106 -0.36 26.95 14.08
CA CYS A 106 1.10 27.02 14.23
C CYS A 106 1.86 26.71 12.93
N GLY A 107 2.71 27.64 12.46
CA GLY A 107 3.55 27.42 11.26
C GLY A 107 4.51 26.23 11.36
N SER A 108 4.87 25.79 12.58
CA SER A 108 5.64 24.55 12.81
C SER A 108 4.86 23.30 12.40
N MET A 109 3.54 23.29 12.55
CA MET A 109 2.69 22.14 12.23
C MET A 109 2.58 21.92 10.73
N ALA A 110 2.73 22.96 9.90
CA ALA A 110 2.79 22.84 8.45
C ALA A 110 3.99 21.98 7.99
N LEU A 111 5.16 22.16 8.61
CA LEU A 111 6.34 21.36 8.33
C LEU A 111 6.14 19.89 8.71
N VAL A 112 5.60 19.66 9.91
CA VAL A 112 5.32 18.30 10.40
C VAL A 112 4.30 17.59 9.51
N PHE A 113 3.22 18.29 9.12
CA PHE A 113 2.21 17.77 8.20
C PHE A 113 2.81 17.41 6.83
N SER A 114 3.66 18.28 6.26
CA SER A 114 4.36 18.02 5.01
C SER A 114 5.33 16.83 5.11
N ALA A 115 6.07 16.71 6.22
CA ALA A 115 6.96 15.57 6.46
C ALA A 115 6.21 14.24 6.60
N ILE A 116 5.07 14.23 7.30
CA ILE A 116 4.26 13.02 7.47
C ILE A 116 3.62 12.59 6.15
N THR A 117 3.07 13.53 5.36
CA THR A 117 2.48 13.21 4.05
C THR A 117 3.55 12.73 3.04
N LEU A 118 4.78 13.25 3.12
CA LEU A 118 5.92 12.71 2.38
C LEU A 118 6.23 11.27 2.79
N LEU A 119 6.32 11.00 4.10
CA LEU A 119 6.57 9.66 4.64
C LEU A 119 5.47 8.67 4.22
N THR A 120 4.19 9.07 4.31
CA THR A 120 3.05 8.27 3.81
C THR A 120 3.20 7.94 2.33
N THR A 121 3.56 8.92 1.51
CA THR A 121 3.76 8.74 0.07
C THR A 121 4.91 7.76 -0.20
N PHE A 122 6.04 7.92 0.50
CA PHE A 122 7.20 7.05 0.36
C PHE A 122 6.87 5.61 0.75
N LEU A 123 6.27 5.39 1.92
CA LEU A 123 5.89 4.06 2.39
C LEU A 123 4.89 3.38 1.45
N SER A 124 3.87 4.12 0.99
CA SER A 124 2.89 3.60 0.02
C SER A 124 3.53 3.26 -1.33
N SER A 125 4.47 4.07 -1.81
CA SER A 125 5.18 3.85 -3.08
C SER A 125 6.06 2.61 -3.00
N VAL A 126 6.82 2.46 -1.91
CA VAL A 126 7.67 1.28 -1.67
C VAL A 126 6.82 0.02 -1.55
N ALA A 127 5.68 0.07 -0.87
CA ALA A 127 4.80 -1.09 -0.72
C ALA A 127 4.25 -1.57 -2.07
N VAL A 128 3.69 -0.65 -2.88
CA VAL A 128 3.14 -0.97 -4.21
C VAL A 128 4.24 -1.46 -5.15
N GLY A 129 5.41 -0.81 -5.13
CA GLY A 129 6.57 -1.22 -5.92
C GLY A 129 7.08 -2.61 -5.53
N LEU A 130 7.22 -2.89 -4.23
CA LEU A 130 7.65 -4.20 -3.72
C LEU A 130 6.70 -5.29 -4.20
N PHE A 131 5.39 -5.10 -4.05
CA PHE A 131 4.40 -6.05 -4.56
C PHE A 131 4.54 -6.25 -6.07
N PHE A 132 4.65 -5.18 -6.84
CA PHE A 132 4.78 -5.26 -8.30
C PHE A 132 6.01 -6.06 -8.72
N PHE A 133 7.21 -5.73 -8.21
CA PHE A 133 8.42 -6.44 -8.60
C PHE A 133 8.40 -7.93 -8.22
N TYR A 134 7.90 -8.27 -7.03
CA TYR A 134 7.80 -9.66 -6.62
C TYR A 134 6.72 -10.43 -7.38
N SER A 135 5.56 -9.84 -7.67
CA SER A 135 4.50 -10.47 -8.47
C SER A 135 4.91 -10.72 -9.91
N GLN A 136 5.82 -9.91 -10.48
CA GLN A 136 6.33 -10.09 -11.84
C GLN A 136 7.45 -11.14 -11.96
N ARG A 137 8.00 -11.62 -10.84
CA ARG A 137 9.03 -12.67 -10.87
C ARG A 137 8.44 -13.95 -11.45
N ALA A 138 9.17 -14.63 -12.34
CA ALA A 138 8.69 -15.82 -13.06
C ALA A 138 8.12 -16.90 -12.12
N ASP A 139 8.79 -17.15 -11.00
CA ASP A 139 8.38 -18.12 -9.97
C ASP A 139 7.02 -17.81 -9.32
N ASN A 140 6.59 -16.54 -9.36
CA ASN A 140 5.33 -16.08 -8.78
C ASN A 140 4.29 -15.78 -9.86
N ARG A 141 4.71 -15.39 -11.07
CA ARG A 141 3.82 -15.06 -12.19
C ARG A 141 3.25 -16.31 -12.83
N PHE A 142 3.98 -17.43 -12.84
CA PHE A 142 3.52 -18.66 -13.48
C PHE A 142 3.26 -19.74 -12.43
N ILE A 143 2.07 -20.32 -12.49
CA ILE A 143 1.66 -21.46 -11.67
C ILE A 143 1.52 -22.69 -12.58
N GLN A 144 2.04 -23.82 -12.15
CA GLN A 144 1.89 -25.09 -12.86
C GLN A 144 0.54 -25.73 -12.47
N GLY A 145 -0.35 -25.91 -13.45
CA GLY A 145 -1.55 -26.75 -13.35
C GLY A 145 -1.23 -28.22 -13.68
N ILE A 146 -2.26 -29.03 -13.97
CA ILE A 146 -2.08 -30.45 -14.29
C ILE A 146 -1.39 -30.59 -15.65
N ASP A 147 -1.91 -29.90 -16.67
CA ASP A 147 -1.44 -30.00 -18.05
C ASP A 147 -0.95 -28.66 -18.63
N ARG A 148 -1.17 -27.55 -17.92
CA ARG A 148 -0.88 -26.19 -18.41
C ARG A 148 -0.28 -25.32 -17.33
N THR A 149 0.55 -24.36 -17.75
CA THR A 149 0.98 -23.25 -16.90
C THR A 149 0.02 -22.09 -17.02
N TYR A 150 -0.45 -21.60 -15.88
CA TYR A 150 -1.34 -20.44 -15.79
C TYR A 150 -0.56 -19.18 -15.42
N GLU A 151 -0.88 -18.08 -16.09
CA GLU A 151 -0.28 -16.78 -15.81
C GLU A 151 -1.14 -16.02 -14.79
N GLN A 152 -0.50 -15.50 -13.75
CA GLN A 152 -1.09 -14.58 -12.80
C GLN A 152 -0.95 -13.14 -13.30
N HIS A 153 -2.06 -12.40 -13.31
CA HIS A 153 -2.09 -10.98 -13.64
C HIS A 153 -2.35 -10.14 -12.40
N VAL A 154 -1.92 -8.87 -12.42
CA VAL A 154 -2.26 -7.93 -11.35
C VAL A 154 -3.77 -7.65 -11.34
N GLY A 155 -4.36 -7.70 -10.16
CA GLY A 155 -5.81 -7.55 -9.96
C GLY A 155 -6.24 -6.13 -9.59
N VAL A 156 -7.54 -5.96 -9.36
CA VAL A 156 -8.17 -4.66 -9.07
C VAL A 156 -7.62 -4.01 -7.80
N ALA A 157 -7.32 -4.80 -6.77
CA ALA A 157 -6.80 -4.29 -5.51
C ALA A 157 -5.43 -3.61 -5.66
N PHE A 158 -4.58 -4.12 -6.55
CA PHE A 158 -3.32 -3.48 -6.89
C PHE A 158 -3.54 -2.08 -7.50
N PHE A 159 -4.51 -1.94 -8.42
CA PHE A 159 -4.88 -0.64 -9.00
C PHE A 159 -5.47 0.32 -7.97
N LEU A 160 -6.27 -0.17 -7.02
CA LEU A 160 -6.72 0.63 -5.89
C LEU A 160 -5.54 1.12 -5.03
N GLY A 161 -4.53 0.27 -4.82
CA GLY A 161 -3.29 0.60 -4.13
C GLY A 161 -2.47 1.67 -4.87
N MET A 162 -2.30 1.54 -6.18
CA MET A 162 -1.68 2.57 -7.03
C MET A 162 -2.43 3.90 -6.98
N GLY A 163 -3.77 3.85 -7.10
CA GLY A 163 -4.62 5.03 -6.98
C GLY A 163 -4.45 5.71 -5.62
N ALA A 164 -4.43 4.93 -4.53
CA ALA A 164 -4.16 5.47 -3.21
C ALA A 164 -2.78 6.14 -3.12
N CYS A 165 -1.75 5.51 -3.66
CA CYS A 165 -0.39 6.06 -3.72
C CYS A 165 -0.33 7.39 -4.46
N PHE A 166 -1.03 7.50 -5.61
CA PHE A 166 -1.13 8.73 -6.38
C PHE A 166 -1.78 9.87 -5.56
N PHE A 167 -2.88 9.59 -4.86
CA PHE A 167 -3.53 10.59 -4.01
C PHE A 167 -2.70 10.97 -2.78
N HIS A 168 -1.90 10.05 -2.22
CA HIS A 168 -0.94 10.38 -1.17
C HIS A 168 0.12 11.36 -1.69
N PHE A 169 0.65 11.13 -2.89
CA PHE A 169 1.59 12.05 -3.54
C PHE A 169 0.96 13.42 -3.79
N LEU A 170 -0.27 13.48 -4.30
CA LEU A 170 -0.99 14.74 -4.50
C LEU A 170 -1.21 15.49 -3.17
N SER A 171 -1.55 14.76 -2.11
CA SER A 171 -1.68 15.32 -0.76
C SER A 171 -0.37 15.95 -0.28
N PHE A 172 0.77 15.29 -0.50
CA PHE A 172 2.09 15.85 -0.20
C PHE A 172 2.37 17.14 -0.99
N LEU A 173 2.07 17.19 -2.30
CA LEU A 173 2.25 18.40 -3.10
C LEU A 173 1.42 19.57 -2.56
N VAL A 174 0.17 19.31 -2.13
CA VAL A 174 -0.68 20.33 -1.50
C VAL A 174 -0.11 20.75 -0.13
N ALA A 175 0.43 19.81 0.65
CA ALA A 175 1.06 20.07 1.95
C ALA A 175 2.31 20.96 1.86
N MET A 176 2.95 21.03 0.69
CA MET A 176 4.08 21.94 0.45
C MET A 176 3.65 23.42 0.40
N LEU A 177 2.40 23.73 0.07
CA LEU A 177 1.93 25.13 -0.07
C LEU A 177 1.96 25.88 1.29
N PRO A 178 1.32 25.39 2.38
CA PRO A 178 1.41 26.05 3.69
C PRO A 178 2.85 26.16 4.21
N THR A 179 3.67 25.14 3.93
CA THR A 179 5.09 25.12 4.29
C THR A 179 5.86 26.24 3.60
N TYR A 180 5.68 26.40 2.29
CA TYR A 180 6.29 27.48 1.51
C TYR A 180 5.90 28.86 2.04
N PHE A 181 4.62 29.11 2.28
CA PHE A 181 4.15 30.39 2.83
C PHE A 181 4.70 30.67 4.24
N THR A 182 4.84 29.63 5.07
CA THR A 182 5.45 29.76 6.40
C THR A 182 6.90 30.22 6.31
N PHE A 183 7.70 29.65 5.41
CA PHE A 183 9.08 30.07 5.20
C PHE A 183 9.17 31.48 4.63
N LYS A 184 8.31 31.84 3.66
CA LYS A 184 8.26 33.19 3.10
C LYS A 184 7.95 34.24 4.18
N LYS A 185 7.00 33.96 5.07
CA LYS A 185 6.65 34.84 6.21
C LYS A 185 7.83 35.02 7.17
N LYS A 186 8.53 33.94 7.54
CA LYS A 186 9.72 34.02 8.42
C LYS A 186 10.85 34.84 7.80
N GLY A 187 11.10 34.70 6.49
CA GLY A 187 12.11 35.48 5.77
C GLY A 187 11.83 36.98 5.79
N HIS A 188 10.57 37.38 5.59
CA HIS A 188 10.18 38.79 5.64
C HIS A 188 10.32 39.40 7.05
N VAL A 189 9.92 38.67 8.09
CA VAL A 189 10.08 39.11 9.49
C VAL A 189 11.56 39.26 9.87
N GLY A 190 12.42 38.33 9.45
CA GLY A 190 13.86 38.39 9.70
C GLY A 190 14.52 39.60 9.04
N GLN A 191 14.13 39.95 7.81
CA GLN A 191 14.60 41.15 7.14
C GLN A 191 14.14 42.44 7.84
N LEU A 192 12.88 42.49 8.30
CA LEU A 192 12.38 43.63 9.08
C LEU A 192 13.17 43.79 10.38
N GLN A 193 13.39 42.72 11.14
CA GLN A 193 14.17 42.77 12.38
C GLN A 193 15.61 43.23 12.15
N TYR A 194 16.25 42.76 11.07
CA TYR A 194 17.59 43.21 10.71
C TYR A 194 17.61 44.71 10.37
N ALA A 195 16.66 45.18 9.56
CA ALA A 195 16.54 46.59 9.20
C ALA A 195 16.29 47.50 10.42
N THR A 196 15.41 47.08 11.34
CA THR A 196 15.14 47.83 12.57
C THR A 196 16.37 47.87 13.47
N LYS A 197 17.07 46.75 13.66
CA LYS A 197 18.30 46.70 14.47
C LYS A 197 19.43 47.53 13.86
N HIS A 198 19.54 47.58 12.54
CA HIS A 198 20.52 48.40 11.85
C HIS A 198 20.20 49.90 12.03
N ARG A 199 18.92 50.30 11.94
CA ARG A 199 18.48 51.67 12.16
C ARG A 199 18.74 52.15 13.58
N THR A 200 18.42 51.35 14.59
CA THR A 200 18.69 51.71 15.99
C THR A 200 20.17 51.85 16.29
N ASN A 201 21.05 51.03 15.68
CA ASN A 201 22.50 51.18 15.85
C ASN A 201 23.06 52.47 15.22
N LEU A 202 22.38 53.05 14.23
CA LEU A 202 22.78 54.32 13.63
C LEU A 202 22.31 55.54 14.43
N GLU A 203 21.20 55.44 15.17
CA GLU A 203 20.67 56.54 15.99
C GLU A 203 21.40 56.72 17.34
N TYR A 204 22.18 55.73 17.78
CA TYR A 204 22.96 55.77 19.04
C TYR A 204 24.47 56.06 18.84
N ARG A 205 24.86 56.58 17.67
CA ARG A 205 26.23 57.00 17.34
C ARG A 205 26.28 58.49 17.03
#